data_AF-X0YVY1-F1
#
_entry.id   AF-X0YVY1-F1
#
_cell.length_a   1.000
_cell.length_b   1.000
_cell.length_c   1.000
_cell.angle_alpha   90.00
_cell.angle_beta   90.00
_cell.angle_gamma   90.00
#
_symmetry.space_group_name_H-M   'P 1'
#
loop_
_entity.id
_entity.type
_entity.pdbx_description
1 polymer ?
#
loop_
_entity_poly.entity_id
_entity_poly.type
_entity_poly.pdbx_seq_one_letter_code
_entity_poly.pdbx_strand_id
1 'polypeptide(L)'
;VNEKLSQEKISKIKDVIRWLLDSYYKATGFKAIFVDKKGKIFLSTTSDEYFCNFCKLIQSSSEGQKRCFKSFSNGMLKSTEYGFPYISRCHTGIIEWSAPFLYEGELLGSFISGGVLMRKPGSSFLKELKKVDETLKIEESRLEEPLSRIKIVSEKKVRAAADILHIMANYLTKMKLTDTRLRQEKYIQQARISEEIQSIKRKELELLEKEEKNENSFISVSSLYPLETERE
;
A
#
# COMPACT_ATOMS: atom_id res chain seq x y z
N VAL A 1 6.23 27.77 -16.70
CA VAL A 1 5.65 28.44 -15.50
C VAL A 1 4.76 27.51 -14.68
N ASN A 2 3.89 26.68 -15.28
CA ASN A 2 2.91 25.85 -14.55
C ASN A 2 3.48 24.59 -13.83
N GLU A 3 4.73 24.18 -14.10
CA GLU A 3 5.29 22.93 -13.51
C GLU A 3 5.84 23.12 -12.10
N LYS A 4 6.65 24.17 -11.89
CA LYS A 4 7.24 24.49 -10.60
C LYS A 4 6.15 24.72 -9.54
N LEU A 5 5.04 25.33 -9.97
CA LEU A 5 3.85 25.56 -9.15
C LEU A 5 3.14 24.25 -8.76
N SER A 6 2.95 23.30 -9.68
CA SER A 6 2.36 21.99 -9.34
C SER A 6 3.22 21.23 -8.32
N GLN A 7 4.55 21.21 -8.52
CA GLN A 7 5.47 20.55 -7.58
C GLN A 7 5.51 21.25 -6.21
N GLU A 8 5.47 22.58 -6.19
CA GLU A 8 5.39 23.34 -4.95
C GLU A 8 4.07 23.06 -4.19
N LYS A 9 2.94 22.98 -4.91
CA LYS A 9 1.63 22.61 -4.34
C LYS A 9 1.67 21.22 -3.71
N ILE A 10 2.22 20.22 -4.40
CA ILE A 10 2.34 18.83 -3.88
C ILE A 10 3.30 18.79 -2.68
N SER A 11 4.42 19.52 -2.73
CA SER A 11 5.40 19.58 -1.64
C SER A 11 4.79 20.11 -0.33
N LYS A 12 3.89 21.09 -0.40
CA LYS A 12 3.18 21.64 0.78
C LYS A 12 2.27 20.62 1.49
N ILE A 13 1.80 19.60 0.78
CA ILE A 13 0.92 18.55 1.32
C ILE A 13 1.61 17.19 1.40
N LYS A 14 2.93 17.15 1.24
CA LYS A 14 3.74 15.92 1.23
C LYS A 14 3.46 15.02 2.44
N ASP A 15 3.37 15.59 3.64
CA ASP A 15 3.16 14.83 4.86
C ASP A 15 1.75 14.24 4.95
N VAL A 16 0.75 14.92 4.37
CA VAL A 16 -0.61 14.38 4.26
C VAL A 16 -0.68 13.26 3.25
N ILE A 17 -0.04 13.42 2.08
CA ILE A 17 0.05 12.34 1.08
C ILE A 17 0.70 11.10 1.72
N ARG A 18 1.79 11.28 2.46
CA ARG A 18 2.45 10.18 3.18
C ARG A 18 1.51 9.52 4.20
N TRP A 19 0.85 10.32 5.05
CA TRP A 19 -0.11 9.79 6.02
C TRP A 19 -1.27 9.01 5.36
N LEU A 20 -1.80 9.52 4.25
CA LEU A 20 -2.85 8.83 3.48
C LEU A 20 -2.34 7.51 2.92
N LEU A 21 -1.14 7.49 2.33
CA LEU A 21 -0.50 6.26 1.83
C LEU A 21 -0.34 5.23 2.95
N ASP A 22 0.22 5.63 4.09
CA ASP A 22 0.45 4.74 5.23
C ASP A 22 -0.88 4.20 5.79
N SER A 23 -1.90 5.04 5.89
CA SER A 23 -3.24 4.66 6.34
C SER A 23 -3.90 3.68 5.37
N TYR A 24 -3.74 3.90 4.07
CA TYR A 24 -4.23 3.01 3.02
C TYR A 24 -3.59 1.63 3.11
N TYR A 25 -2.27 1.57 3.30
CA TYR A 25 -1.56 0.30 3.47
C TYR A 25 -2.04 -0.45 4.71
N LYS A 26 -2.14 0.24 5.86
CA LYS A 26 -2.63 -0.34 7.13
C LYS A 26 -4.06 -0.87 7.00
N ALA A 27 -4.94 -0.17 6.29
CA ALA A 27 -6.35 -0.55 6.14
C ALA A 27 -6.57 -1.68 5.12
N THR A 28 -5.84 -1.68 4.00
CA THR A 28 -6.13 -2.56 2.86
C THR A 28 -5.14 -3.74 2.74
N GLY A 29 -3.93 -3.57 3.27
CA GLY A 29 -2.79 -4.44 3.04
C GLY A 29 -2.20 -4.33 1.62
N PHE A 30 -2.56 -3.31 0.85
CA PHE A 30 -2.01 -3.06 -0.48
C PHE A 30 -1.04 -1.88 -0.45
N LYS A 31 0.15 -2.08 -1.02
CA LYS A 31 1.09 -0.99 -1.22
C LYS A 31 0.51 0.02 -2.21
N ALA A 32 0.83 1.28 -2.00
CA ALA A 32 0.44 2.38 -2.88
C ALA A 32 1.60 3.35 -3.09
N ILE A 33 1.54 4.07 -4.20
CA ILE A 33 2.43 5.16 -4.55
C ILE A 33 1.61 6.39 -4.91
N PHE A 34 2.23 7.55 -4.82
CA PHE A 34 1.72 8.78 -5.40
C PHE A 34 2.69 9.22 -6.49
N VAL A 35 2.17 9.37 -7.71
CA VAL A 35 2.92 9.88 -8.87
C VAL A 35 2.55 11.32 -9.15
N ASP A 36 3.51 12.09 -9.64
CA ASP A 36 3.23 13.43 -10.16
C ASP A 36 2.55 13.38 -11.55
N LYS A 37 2.17 14.54 -12.08
CA LYS A 37 1.55 14.66 -13.41
C LYS A 37 2.42 14.16 -14.59
N LYS A 38 3.72 13.90 -14.38
CA LYS A 38 4.61 13.28 -15.39
C LYS A 38 4.65 11.76 -15.27
N GLY A 39 3.96 11.19 -14.28
CA GLY A 39 3.99 9.77 -13.96
C GLY A 39 5.25 9.34 -13.20
N LYS A 40 6.02 10.30 -12.65
CA LYS A 40 7.17 9.97 -11.81
C LYS A 40 6.70 9.74 -10.38
N ILE A 41 7.26 8.72 -9.73
CA ILE A 41 7.01 8.43 -8.32
C ILE A 41 7.50 9.62 -7.47
N PHE A 42 6.60 10.16 -6.67
CA PHE A 42 6.88 11.25 -5.73
C PHE A 42 6.94 10.73 -4.28
N LEU A 43 6.03 9.82 -3.92
CA LEU A 43 5.98 9.15 -2.61
C LEU A 43 5.52 7.70 -2.76
N SER A 44 5.87 6.87 -1.78
CA SER A 44 5.47 5.47 -1.70
C SER A 44 5.21 5.08 -0.24
N THR A 45 4.30 4.11 -0.05
CA THR A 45 4.07 3.40 1.22
C THR A 45 5.31 2.66 1.74
N THR A 46 6.22 2.26 0.85
CA THR A 46 7.43 1.52 1.20
C THR A 46 8.66 2.12 0.55
N SER A 47 9.82 1.97 1.20
CA SER A 47 11.11 2.49 0.72
C SER A 47 11.57 1.87 -0.60
N ASP A 48 11.04 0.70 -0.96
CA ASP A 48 11.35 0.02 -2.21
C ASP A 48 10.52 0.51 -3.40
N GLU A 49 9.47 1.32 -3.20
CA GLU A 49 8.63 1.89 -4.28
C GLU A 49 7.95 0.87 -5.22
N TYR A 50 7.93 -0.42 -4.86
CA TYR A 50 7.35 -1.50 -5.66
C TYR A 50 6.13 -2.12 -5.00
N PHE A 51 5.08 -2.42 -5.79
CA PHE A 51 3.87 -3.05 -5.27
C PHE A 51 4.08 -4.51 -4.82
N CYS A 52 4.97 -5.26 -5.47
CA CYS A 52 5.31 -6.64 -5.11
C CYS A 52 6.70 -7.03 -5.66
N ASN A 53 7.21 -8.21 -5.26
CA ASN A 53 8.51 -8.72 -5.72
C ASN A 53 8.58 -8.93 -7.24
N PHE A 54 7.47 -9.31 -7.87
CA PHE A 54 7.40 -9.41 -9.32
C PHE A 54 7.57 -8.03 -9.98
N CYS A 55 6.90 -6.99 -9.48
CA CYS A 55 7.12 -5.62 -9.96
C CYS A 55 8.58 -5.17 -9.78
N LYS A 56 9.21 -5.51 -8.65
CA LYS A 56 10.63 -5.22 -8.39
C LYS A 56 11.54 -5.89 -9.43
N LEU A 57 11.26 -7.14 -9.78
CA LEU A 57 12.02 -7.85 -10.81
C LEU A 57 11.85 -7.19 -12.18
N ILE A 58 10.61 -6.87 -12.57
CA ILE A 58 10.35 -6.21 -13.86
C ILE A 58 11.04 -4.85 -13.94
N GLN A 59 10.98 -4.04 -12.87
CA GLN A 59 11.62 -2.73 -12.82
C GLN A 59 13.14 -2.78 -12.66
N SER A 60 13.75 -3.97 -12.52
CA SER A 60 15.21 -4.11 -12.48
C SER A 60 15.88 -3.91 -13.85
N SER A 61 15.11 -4.05 -14.95
CA SER A 61 15.57 -3.66 -16.29
C SER A 61 15.10 -2.25 -16.64
N SER A 62 15.92 -1.51 -17.38
CA SER A 62 15.60 -0.13 -17.79
C SER A 62 14.34 -0.06 -18.65
N GLU A 63 14.15 -1.02 -19.56
CA GLU A 63 12.94 -1.11 -20.40
C GLU A 63 11.71 -1.48 -19.56
N GLY A 64 11.85 -2.37 -18.57
CA GLY A 64 10.75 -2.75 -17.67
C GLY A 64 10.30 -1.58 -16.80
N GLN A 65 11.25 -0.83 -16.23
CA GLN A 65 10.94 0.39 -15.48
C GLN A 65 10.22 1.42 -16.36
N LYS A 66 10.71 1.67 -17.57
CA LYS A 66 10.07 2.58 -18.53
C LYS A 66 8.64 2.17 -18.85
N ARG A 67 8.37 0.88 -19.02
CA ARG A 67 7.02 0.35 -19.29
C ARG A 67 6.12 0.38 -18.07
N CYS A 68 6.65 0.15 -16.86
CA CYS A 68 5.93 0.37 -15.61
C CYS A 68 5.45 1.82 -15.51
N PHE A 69 6.35 2.80 -15.67
CA PHE A 69 5.98 4.20 -15.58
C PHE A 69 5.01 4.62 -16.69
N LYS A 70 5.14 4.06 -17.90
CA LYS A 70 4.13 4.25 -18.96
C LYS A 70 2.77 3.69 -18.56
N SER A 71 2.71 2.53 -17.89
CA SER A 71 1.46 1.95 -17.38
C SER A 71 0.81 2.87 -16.33
N PHE A 72 1.61 3.39 -15.40
CA PHE A 72 1.17 4.37 -14.40
C PHE A 72 0.60 5.63 -15.04
N SER A 73 1.32 6.22 -16.00
CA SER A 73 0.86 7.41 -16.73
C SER A 73 -0.45 7.14 -17.49
N ASN A 74 -0.56 6.00 -18.18
CA ASN A 74 -1.79 5.63 -18.87
C ASN A 74 -2.98 5.48 -17.91
N GLY A 75 -2.76 4.81 -16.76
CA GLY A 75 -3.78 4.63 -15.74
C GLY A 75 -4.22 5.97 -15.14
N MET A 76 -3.28 6.86 -14.83
CA MET A 76 -3.55 8.23 -14.38
C MET A 76 -4.38 9.02 -15.40
N LEU A 77 -3.99 9.05 -16.66
CA LEU A 77 -4.72 9.76 -17.71
C LEU A 77 -6.14 9.22 -17.88
N LYS A 78 -6.31 7.90 -17.89
CA LYS A 78 -7.64 7.28 -17.97
C LYS A 78 -8.51 7.58 -16.77
N SER A 79 -7.96 7.49 -15.56
CA SER A 79 -8.70 7.84 -14.35
C SER A 79 -9.10 9.32 -14.31
N THR A 80 -8.24 10.20 -14.86
CA THR A 80 -8.52 11.64 -15.01
C THR A 80 -9.66 11.89 -15.99
N GLU A 81 -9.64 11.22 -17.15
CA GLU A 81 -10.70 11.26 -18.16
C GLU A 81 -12.06 10.86 -17.59
N TYR A 82 -12.10 9.81 -16.75
CA TYR A 82 -13.32 9.32 -16.13
C TYR A 82 -13.75 10.09 -14.86
N GLY A 83 -12.83 10.84 -14.22
CA GLY A 83 -13.06 11.45 -12.91
C GLY A 83 -13.22 10.44 -11.76
N PHE A 84 -12.90 9.17 -11.99
CA PHE A 84 -13.11 8.05 -11.06
C PHE A 84 -11.94 7.07 -11.15
N PRO A 85 -11.67 6.22 -10.13
CA PRO A 85 -10.62 5.24 -10.22
C PRO A 85 -10.71 4.36 -11.47
N TYR A 86 -9.56 4.19 -12.12
CA TYR A 86 -9.44 3.30 -13.27
C TYR A 86 -8.67 2.04 -12.86
N ILE A 87 -9.34 0.90 -12.88
CA ILE A 87 -8.76 -0.42 -12.62
C ILE A 87 -8.35 -1.03 -13.96
N SER A 88 -7.10 -1.42 -14.11
CA SER A 88 -6.54 -1.89 -15.37
C SER A 88 -5.56 -3.05 -15.19
N ARG A 89 -5.20 -3.68 -16.31
CA ARG A 89 -4.03 -4.55 -16.41
C ARG A 89 -2.86 -3.70 -16.89
N CYS A 90 -1.73 -3.78 -16.19
CA CYS A 90 -0.49 -3.17 -16.66
C CYS A 90 0.12 -4.00 -17.80
N HIS A 91 1.25 -3.54 -18.35
CA HIS A 91 1.91 -4.20 -19.48
C HIS A 91 2.35 -5.66 -19.24
N THR A 92 2.45 -6.12 -17.99
CA THR A 92 2.74 -7.53 -17.64
C THR A 92 1.49 -8.32 -17.25
N GLY A 93 0.31 -7.74 -17.41
CA GLY A 93 -0.98 -8.38 -17.10
C GLY A 93 -1.38 -8.35 -15.62
N ILE A 94 -0.57 -7.74 -14.75
CA ILE A 94 -0.88 -7.55 -13.33
C ILE A 94 -1.92 -6.44 -13.17
N ILE A 95 -2.80 -6.59 -12.18
CA ILE A 95 -3.84 -5.60 -11.90
C ILE A 95 -3.27 -4.43 -11.10
N GLU A 96 -3.60 -3.23 -11.54
CA GLU A 96 -3.35 -1.96 -10.89
C GLU A 96 -4.59 -1.06 -10.96
N TRP A 97 -4.65 -0.05 -10.10
CA TRP A 97 -5.70 0.95 -10.13
C TRP A 97 -5.17 2.32 -9.73
N SER A 98 -5.72 3.34 -10.38
CA SER A 98 -5.25 4.73 -10.29
C SER A 98 -6.41 5.66 -9.95
N ALA A 99 -6.23 6.57 -8.99
CA ALA A 99 -7.20 7.57 -8.57
C ALA A 99 -6.58 8.98 -8.67
N PRO A 100 -7.09 9.85 -9.56
CA PRO A 100 -6.42 11.09 -9.91
C PRO A 100 -6.64 12.14 -8.81
N PHE A 101 -5.58 12.87 -8.48
CA PHE A 101 -5.66 14.05 -7.63
C PHE A 101 -5.77 15.31 -8.49
N LEU A 102 -7.00 15.84 -8.55
CA LEU A 102 -7.32 17.09 -9.23
C LEU A 102 -7.43 18.21 -8.20
N TYR A 103 -6.81 19.36 -8.45
CA TYR A 103 -6.95 20.55 -7.62
C TYR A 103 -7.33 21.73 -8.51
N GLU A 104 -8.47 22.36 -8.23
CA GLU A 104 -9.04 23.44 -9.06
C GLU A 104 -9.19 23.04 -10.55
N GLY A 105 -9.49 21.76 -10.80
CA GLY A 105 -9.62 21.21 -12.15
C GLY A 105 -8.30 20.83 -12.83
N GLU A 106 -7.14 21.14 -12.24
CA GLU A 106 -5.84 20.73 -12.76
C GLU A 106 -5.36 19.40 -12.15
N LEU A 107 -4.85 18.51 -13.00
CA LEU A 107 -4.19 17.28 -12.56
C LEU A 107 -2.84 17.59 -11.91
N LEU A 108 -2.73 17.33 -10.61
CA LEU A 108 -1.47 17.46 -9.87
C LEU A 108 -0.72 16.12 -9.76
N GLY A 109 -1.45 15.00 -9.70
CA GLY A 109 -0.85 13.68 -9.64
C GLY A 109 -1.91 12.58 -9.52
N SER A 110 -1.49 11.38 -9.16
CA SER A 110 -2.41 10.25 -8.95
C SER A 110 -1.91 9.32 -7.85
N PHE A 111 -2.84 8.79 -7.07
CA PHE A 111 -2.58 7.63 -6.24
C PHE A 111 -2.69 6.36 -7.09
N ILE A 112 -1.72 5.46 -6.97
CA ILE A 112 -1.70 4.20 -7.70
C ILE A 112 -1.44 3.07 -6.71
N SER A 113 -2.21 2.00 -6.80
CA SER A 113 -2.01 0.76 -6.06
C SER A 113 -2.22 -0.43 -6.99
N GLY A 114 -1.75 -1.61 -6.60
CA GLY A 114 -1.77 -2.76 -7.50
C GLY A 114 -0.89 -3.88 -7.02
N GLY A 115 -0.31 -4.60 -7.99
CA GLY A 115 0.57 -5.73 -7.70
C GLY A 115 -0.20 -6.99 -7.30
N VAL A 116 -1.40 -7.18 -7.86
CA VAL A 116 -2.27 -8.32 -7.55
C VAL A 116 -2.78 -9.00 -8.83
N LEU A 117 -3.24 -10.24 -8.66
CA LEU A 117 -4.00 -10.96 -9.67
C LEU A 117 -5.44 -11.14 -9.20
N MET A 118 -6.40 -11.22 -10.12
CA MET A 118 -7.79 -11.56 -9.77
C MET A 118 -8.12 -13.04 -9.99
N ARG A 119 -7.27 -13.76 -10.72
CA ARG A 119 -7.39 -15.19 -11.02
C ARG A 119 -5.99 -15.79 -11.04
N LYS A 120 -5.90 -17.11 -10.79
CA LYS A 120 -4.64 -17.83 -10.97
C LYS A 120 -4.16 -17.67 -12.42
N PRO A 121 -2.86 -17.39 -12.65
CA PRO A 121 -2.32 -17.29 -14.00
C PRO A 121 -2.39 -18.66 -14.67
N GLY A 122 -3.02 -18.73 -15.84
CA GLY A 122 -3.04 -19.94 -16.67
C GLY A 122 -1.85 -20.00 -17.62
N SER A 123 -1.74 -21.09 -18.38
CA SER A 123 -0.68 -21.27 -19.38
C SER A 123 -0.67 -20.17 -20.47
N SER A 124 -1.83 -19.60 -20.81
CA SER A 124 -1.94 -18.48 -21.74
C SER A 124 -1.34 -17.19 -21.20
N PHE A 125 -1.57 -16.89 -19.92
CA PHE A 125 -0.98 -15.74 -19.24
C PHE A 125 0.56 -15.83 -19.25
N LEU A 126 1.10 -17.01 -18.96
CA LEU A 126 2.55 -17.25 -19.02
C LEU A 126 3.09 -17.03 -20.43
N LYS A 127 2.40 -17.51 -21.47
CA LYS A 127 2.79 -17.28 -22.88
C LYS A 127 2.77 -15.80 -23.24
N GLU A 128 1.78 -15.04 -22.79
CA GLU A 128 1.73 -13.58 -23.01
C GLU A 128 2.86 -12.88 -22.27
N LEU A 129 3.15 -13.29 -21.03
CA LEU A 129 4.25 -12.73 -20.25
C LEU A 129 5.61 -12.99 -20.92
N LYS A 130 5.82 -14.19 -21.50
CA LYS A 130 7.03 -14.52 -22.27
C LYS A 130 7.24 -13.59 -23.47
N LYS A 131 6.16 -13.19 -24.16
CA LYS A 131 6.26 -12.19 -25.25
C LYS A 131 6.65 -10.81 -24.74
N VAL A 132 6.25 -10.47 -23.53
CA VAL A 132 6.70 -9.23 -22.87
C VAL A 132 8.18 -9.35 -22.48
N ASP A 133 8.63 -10.55 -22.09
CA ASP A 133 9.98 -10.87 -21.61
C ASP A 133 11.10 -10.74 -22.66
N GLU A 134 10.85 -11.12 -23.93
CA GLU A 134 11.85 -10.98 -25.01
C GLU A 134 12.42 -9.55 -25.12
N THR A 135 11.61 -8.55 -24.74
CA THR A 135 12.02 -7.14 -24.72
C THR A 135 12.69 -6.70 -23.42
N LEU A 136 12.48 -7.43 -22.32
CA LEU A 136 12.98 -7.10 -20.99
C LEU A 136 14.32 -7.76 -20.66
N LYS A 137 14.72 -8.79 -21.42
CA LYS A 137 15.96 -9.57 -21.21
C LYS A 137 16.06 -10.16 -19.80
N ILE A 138 14.93 -10.53 -19.20
CA ILE A 138 14.91 -11.25 -17.93
C ILE A 138 14.89 -12.75 -18.28
N GLU A 139 15.55 -13.57 -17.48
CA GLU A 139 15.46 -15.02 -17.70
C GLU A 139 14.11 -15.54 -17.21
N GLU A 140 13.44 -16.33 -18.04
CA GLU A 140 12.10 -16.86 -17.74
C GLU A 140 12.04 -17.59 -16.40
N SER A 141 13.07 -18.38 -16.08
CA SER A 141 13.21 -19.11 -14.81
C SER A 141 13.13 -18.21 -13.58
N ARG A 142 13.47 -16.93 -13.73
CA ARG A 142 13.44 -15.94 -12.65
C ARG A 142 12.05 -15.31 -12.46
N LEU A 143 11.14 -15.46 -13.43
CA LEU A 143 9.80 -14.88 -13.39
C LEU A 143 8.78 -15.75 -12.65
N GLU A 144 8.93 -17.08 -12.71
CA GLU A 144 7.93 -18.02 -12.18
C GLU A 144 7.75 -17.88 -10.67
N GLU A 145 8.85 -17.84 -9.91
CA GLU A 145 8.81 -17.79 -8.46
C GLU A 145 8.15 -16.49 -7.95
N PRO A 146 8.55 -15.28 -8.39
CA PRO A 146 7.91 -14.05 -7.95
C PRO A 146 6.46 -13.94 -8.43
N LEU A 147 6.13 -14.47 -9.61
CA LEU A 147 4.76 -14.49 -10.14
C LEU A 147 3.84 -15.37 -9.28
N SER A 148 4.32 -16.55 -8.87
CA SER A 148 3.56 -17.48 -8.03
C SER A 148 3.21 -16.90 -6.65
N ARG A 149 4.02 -15.95 -6.17
CA ARG A 149 3.81 -15.25 -4.90
C ARG A 149 2.89 -14.04 -4.99
N ILE A 150 2.45 -13.65 -6.20
CA ILE A 150 1.52 -12.53 -6.33
C ILE A 150 0.18 -12.89 -5.70
N LYS A 151 -0.31 -11.99 -4.84
CA LYS A 151 -1.57 -12.19 -4.13
C LYS A 151 -2.74 -12.23 -5.11
N ILE A 152 -3.59 -13.25 -4.95
CA ILE A 152 -4.87 -13.35 -5.66
C ILE A 152 -5.96 -12.69 -4.83
N VAL A 153 -6.67 -11.74 -5.42
CA VAL A 153 -7.61 -10.84 -4.75
C VAL A 153 -8.93 -10.82 -5.52
N SER A 154 -10.06 -10.88 -4.83
CA SER A 154 -11.37 -10.78 -5.46
C SER A 154 -11.61 -9.40 -6.05
N GLU A 155 -12.44 -9.32 -7.11
CA GLU A 155 -12.83 -8.05 -7.71
C GLU A 155 -13.45 -7.09 -6.68
N LYS A 156 -14.32 -7.61 -5.80
CA LYS A 156 -14.93 -6.82 -4.72
C LYS A 156 -13.88 -6.13 -3.85
N LYS A 157 -12.80 -6.83 -3.51
CA LYS A 157 -11.73 -6.27 -2.67
C LYS A 157 -10.87 -5.26 -3.42
N VAL A 158 -10.60 -5.48 -4.71
CA VAL A 158 -9.91 -4.49 -5.56
C VAL A 158 -10.76 -3.22 -5.70
N ARG A 159 -12.05 -3.36 -5.96
CA ARG A 159 -12.98 -2.23 -6.08
C ARG A 159 -13.05 -1.43 -4.78
N ALA A 160 -13.23 -2.09 -3.64
CA ALA A 160 -13.22 -1.42 -2.34
C ALA A 160 -11.91 -0.67 -2.07
N ALA A 161 -10.75 -1.25 -2.44
CA ALA A 161 -9.46 -0.57 -2.31
C ALA A 161 -9.35 0.64 -3.26
N ALA A 162 -9.85 0.54 -4.49
CA ALA A 162 -9.91 1.65 -5.43
C ALA A 162 -10.80 2.79 -4.94
N ASP A 163 -11.95 2.47 -4.32
CA ASP A 163 -12.86 3.45 -3.74
C ASP A 163 -12.19 4.22 -2.58
N ILE A 164 -11.39 3.54 -1.74
CA ILE A 164 -10.62 4.21 -0.67
C ILE A 164 -9.58 5.17 -1.27
N LEU A 165 -8.86 4.79 -2.34
CA LEU A 165 -7.95 5.71 -3.03
C LEU A 165 -8.69 6.94 -3.58
N HIS A 166 -9.91 6.76 -4.10
CA HIS A 166 -10.73 7.88 -4.56
C HIS A 166 -11.09 8.85 -3.43
N ILE A 167 -11.48 8.31 -2.27
CA ILE A 167 -11.78 9.11 -1.08
C ILE A 167 -10.55 9.92 -0.67
N MET A 168 -9.37 9.30 -0.67
CA MET A 168 -8.10 9.98 -0.37
C MET A 168 -7.81 11.12 -1.36
N ALA A 169 -7.97 10.87 -2.66
CA ALA A 169 -7.76 11.87 -3.70
C ALA A 169 -8.73 13.06 -3.55
N ASN A 170 -10.02 12.78 -3.34
CA ASN A 170 -11.05 13.79 -3.14
C ASN A 170 -10.86 14.58 -1.84
N TYR A 171 -10.36 13.93 -0.79
CA TYR A 171 -10.01 14.60 0.47
C TYR A 171 -8.94 15.67 0.22
N LEU A 172 -7.90 15.35 -0.56
CA LEU A 172 -6.88 16.34 -0.95
C LEU A 172 -7.46 17.47 -1.80
N THR A 173 -8.38 17.18 -2.72
CA THR A 173 -9.04 18.20 -3.57
C THR A 173 -9.82 19.21 -2.73
N LYS A 174 -10.52 18.75 -1.69
CA LYS A 174 -11.34 19.59 -0.82
C LYS A 174 -10.54 20.32 0.26
N MET A 175 -9.32 19.88 0.54
CA MET A 175 -8.41 20.61 1.42
C MET A 175 -7.94 21.91 0.75
N LYS A 176 -8.35 23.05 1.30
CA LYS A 176 -7.75 24.34 0.95
C LYS A 176 -6.26 24.32 1.33
N LEU A 177 -5.37 24.52 0.36
CA LEU A 177 -3.90 24.48 0.55
C LEU A 177 -3.35 25.53 1.53
N THR A 178 -4.19 26.47 2.01
CA THR A 178 -3.81 27.64 2.82
C THR A 178 -4.15 27.52 4.32
N ASP A 179 -5.14 26.71 4.72
CA ASP A 179 -5.59 26.56 6.14
C ASP A 179 -4.97 25.32 6.83
N THR A 180 -3.95 24.76 6.19
CA THR A 180 -3.58 23.35 6.28
C THR A 180 -2.65 23.06 7.45
N ARG A 181 -1.65 23.89 7.70
CA ARG A 181 -0.56 23.50 8.62
C ARG A 181 -1.04 23.20 10.04
N LEU A 182 -1.85 24.09 10.63
CA LEU A 182 -2.29 23.95 12.02
C LEU A 182 -3.31 22.81 12.20
N ARG A 183 -4.21 22.63 11.23
CA ARG A 183 -5.23 21.57 11.27
C ARG A 183 -4.61 20.21 10.99
N GLN A 184 -3.64 20.14 10.07
CA GLN A 184 -2.85 18.94 9.74
C GLN A 184 -1.95 18.51 10.89
N GLU A 185 -1.21 19.44 11.52
CA GLU A 185 -0.36 19.14 12.67
C GLU A 185 -1.20 18.53 13.79
N LYS A 186 -2.39 19.10 14.08
CA LYS A 186 -3.31 18.53 15.08
C LYS A 186 -3.84 17.15 14.71
N TYR A 187 -4.28 16.94 13.46
CA TYR A 187 -4.80 15.62 13.03
C TYR A 187 -3.70 14.55 12.99
N ILE A 188 -2.52 14.86 12.46
CA ILE A 188 -1.38 13.93 12.42
C ILE A 188 -0.89 13.63 13.83
N GLN A 189 -0.82 14.65 14.71
CA GLN A 189 -0.50 14.43 16.12
C GLN A 189 -1.53 13.53 16.79
N GLN A 190 -2.83 13.77 16.61
CA GLN A 190 -3.87 12.91 17.18
C GLN A 190 -3.78 11.48 16.67
N ALA A 191 -3.50 11.27 15.38
CA ALA A 191 -3.31 9.93 14.82
C ALA A 191 -2.08 9.23 15.44
N ARG A 192 -0.96 9.93 15.59
CA ARG A 192 0.25 9.39 16.25
C ARG A 192 0.00 9.06 17.72
N ILE A 193 -0.65 9.96 18.45
CA ILE A 193 -1.03 9.75 19.85
C ILE A 193 -1.93 8.51 19.96
N SER A 194 -2.91 8.36 19.07
CA SER A 194 -3.78 7.17 19.06
C SER A 194 -3.01 5.88 18.81
N GLU A 195 -2.05 5.89 17.89
CA GLU A 195 -1.16 4.74 17.63
C GLU A 195 -0.28 4.40 18.84
N GLU A 196 0.29 5.40 19.51
CA GLU A 196 1.07 5.22 20.74
C GLU A 196 0.21 4.65 21.87
N ILE A 197 -0.99 5.19 22.09
CA ILE A 197 -1.94 4.68 23.07
C ILE A 197 -2.27 3.21 22.79
N GLN A 198 -2.55 2.83 21.54
CA GLN A 198 -2.81 1.44 21.19
C GLN A 198 -1.59 0.54 21.41
N SER A 199 -0.39 1.05 21.14
CA SER A 199 0.86 0.33 21.38
C SER A 199 1.09 0.06 22.87
N ILE A 200 0.88 1.06 23.73
CA ILE A 200 0.98 0.94 25.19
C ILE A 200 -0.04 -0.07 25.70
N LYS A 201 -1.32 0.06 25.29
CA LYS A 201 -2.37 -0.89 25.68
C LYS A 201 -2.04 -2.33 25.30
N ARG A 202 -1.51 -2.57 24.10
CA ARG A 202 -1.07 -3.92 23.69
C ARG A 202 0.02 -4.49 24.58
N LYS A 203 1.04 -3.69 24.92
CA LYS A 203 2.13 -4.12 25.82
C LYS A 203 1.64 -4.41 27.24
N GLU A 204 0.71 -3.60 27.73
CA GLU A 204 0.11 -3.79 29.05
C GLU A 204 -0.70 -5.09 29.11
N LEU A 205 -1.51 -5.37 28.08
CA LEU A 205 -2.18 -6.67 27.91
C LEU A 205 -1.19 -7.84 27.84
N GLU A 206 -0.10 -7.73 27.07
CA GLU A 206 0.92 -8.78 27.00
C GLU A 206 1.65 -9.02 28.33
N LEU A 207 1.82 -7.98 29.16
CA LEU A 207 2.39 -8.10 30.51
C LEU A 207 1.42 -8.82 31.44
N LEU A 208 0.14 -8.43 31.44
CA LEU A 208 -0.91 -9.09 32.22
C LEU A 208 -1.05 -10.57 31.85
N GLU A 209 -1.03 -10.92 30.55
CA GLU A 209 -1.08 -12.31 30.09
C GLU A 209 0.15 -13.13 30.53
N LYS A 210 1.32 -12.50 30.68
CA LYS A 210 2.54 -13.15 31.19
C LYS A 210 2.50 -13.34 32.69
N GLU A 211 2.00 -12.35 33.44
CA GLU A 211 1.81 -12.44 34.88
C GLU A 211 0.80 -13.53 35.23
N GLU A 212 -0.34 -13.58 34.53
CA GLU A 212 -1.37 -14.61 34.73
C GLU A 212 -0.85 -16.02 34.38
N LYS A 213 0.00 -16.16 33.35
CA LYS A 213 0.68 -17.43 33.05
C LYS A 213 1.72 -17.81 34.11
N ASN A 214 2.46 -16.85 34.65
CA ASN A 214 3.44 -17.10 35.71
C ASN A 214 2.75 -17.51 37.02
N GLU A 215 1.66 -16.83 37.41
CA GLU A 215 0.85 -17.18 38.58
C GLU A 215 0.21 -18.56 38.43
N ASN A 216 -0.36 -18.87 37.27
CA ASN A 216 -0.91 -20.19 37.00
C ASN A 216 0.18 -21.29 36.95
N SER A 217 1.41 -20.96 36.57
CA SER A 217 2.55 -21.91 36.66
C SER A 217 2.95 -22.15 38.12
N PHE A 218 2.91 -21.12 38.98
CA PHE A 218 3.23 -21.21 40.41
C PHE A 218 2.20 -22.03 41.19
N ILE A 219 0.92 -21.90 40.86
CA ILE A 219 -0.17 -22.72 41.43
C ILE A 219 -0.02 -24.20 41.02
N SER A 220 0.46 -24.50 39.80
CA SER A 220 0.68 -25.89 39.38
C SER A 220 1.80 -26.60 40.17
N VAL A 221 2.79 -25.85 40.65
CA VAL A 221 3.92 -26.40 41.41
C VAL A 221 3.58 -26.59 42.90
N SER A 222 2.64 -25.84 43.47
CA SER A 222 2.28 -25.97 44.90
C SER A 222 1.36 -27.16 45.24
N SER A 223 0.75 -27.82 44.24
CA SER A 223 -0.12 -28.99 44.47
C SER A 223 0.61 -30.33 44.67
N LEU A 224 1.96 -30.32 44.73
CA LEU A 224 2.79 -31.53 44.83
C LEU A 224 3.26 -31.89 46.25
N TYR A 225 2.69 -31.29 47.31
CA TYR A 225 2.98 -31.73 48.69
C TYR A 225 2.14 -32.96 49.06
N PRO A 226 2.74 -34.15 49.28
CA PRO A 226 2.01 -35.32 49.73
C PRO A 226 1.66 -35.19 51.22
N LEU A 227 0.37 -35.12 51.54
CA LEU A 227 -0.14 -35.28 52.91
C LEU A 227 -0.33 -36.78 53.20
N GLU A 228 0.76 -37.47 53.47
CA GLU A 228 0.79 -38.73 54.22
C GLU A 228 1.89 -38.52 55.26
N THR A 229 1.63 -38.36 56.56
CA THR A 229 1.12 -39.37 57.47
C THR A 229 0.83 -38.73 58.83
N GLU A 230 -0.40 -38.83 59.36
CA GLU A 230 -0.64 -38.94 60.82
C GLU A 230 -1.87 -39.84 61.03
N ARG A 231 -1.60 -41.14 61.17
CA ARG A 231 -2.40 -42.10 61.93
C ARG A 231 -1.43 -42.89 62.79
N GLU A 232 -1.30 -42.49 64.04
CA GLU A 232 -1.28 -43.30 65.28
C GLU A 232 -1.00 -42.43 66.50
#